data_AF-A0A6I1EP26-F1
#
_entry.id   AF-A0A6I1EP26-F1
#
_cell.length_a   1.000
_cell.length_b   1.000
_cell.length_c   1.000
_cell.angle_alpha   90.00
_cell.angle_beta   90.00
_cell.angle_gamma   90.00
#
_symmetry.space_group_name_H-M   'P 1'
#
loop_
_entity.id
_entity.type
_entity.pdbx_description
1 polymer ?
#
loop_
_entity_poly.entity_id
_entity_poly.type
_entity_poly.pdbx_seq_one_letter_code
_entity_poly.pdbx_strand_id
1 'polypeptide(L)'
;MPSSPTPAPLPSRRLDPEELLSELLPEDWALPLTKAGLATLEDLYDCAASLGSTWHRSFPGLGSRRAVALMEWLRDYGRDIGEVTPRFFPAGSREKTAAEPRPRSAEFDPLIRPLEEISLPGPLSGTEGINRAPAIGCSLSAGNDLEAIRTWLNARAGNPNTYASYRKEAERFLLWCLAEKERALSDIRADDAAEYLRWLEDLGRLEENAFLRKWRLPQSRWIGPKNAERATALWKPFNGPLSSASRKNAIVVVRQLFNFLKRTGYLIFNPFDQVSPKVPLLKGEGAPQAFADRSLTDAQWEEIVSRLDMLPEGLPRERMRLILMMGKSLGMRASEMLDARTGWIVRRRVGLSVRNAIEIVGKGSKVRRLPLTPEQIGIIEDSLRARGIPGLAQSDPETQLLINLGRGRNPGGAMSRSGLYRVLEGFFARVADDVAAAAPMDAAKLRASSTHWLRHTFAVQALTRMSVNVVQAAMGHASVATTGRYLAPEEEEMSEAMSRMKAL
;
A
#
# COMPACT_ATOMS: atom_id res chain seq x y z
N MET A 1 39.47 -19.11 -34.45
CA MET A 1 38.83 -18.18 -33.50
C MET A 1 38.17 -17.08 -34.33
N PRO A 2 36.90 -17.22 -34.73
CA PRO A 2 36.19 -16.13 -35.37
C PRO A 2 35.77 -15.14 -34.29
N SER A 3 36.25 -13.90 -34.45
CA SER A 3 35.86 -12.71 -33.70
C SER A 3 34.33 -12.57 -33.71
N SER A 4 33.72 -12.59 -32.51
CA SER A 4 32.30 -12.25 -32.35
C SER A 4 32.05 -10.83 -32.89
N PRO A 5 30.98 -10.62 -33.66
CA PRO A 5 30.69 -9.31 -34.24
C PRO A 5 30.41 -8.29 -33.15
N THR A 6 30.97 -7.10 -33.31
CA THR A 6 30.70 -5.93 -32.47
C THR A 6 29.20 -5.64 -32.49
N PRO A 7 28.50 -5.56 -31.33
CA PRO A 7 27.07 -5.29 -31.32
C PRO A 7 26.79 -3.91 -31.91
N ALA A 8 25.76 -3.80 -32.74
CA ALA A 8 25.27 -2.51 -33.22
C ALA A 8 24.97 -1.60 -32.02
N PRO A 9 25.41 -0.33 -32.04
CA PRO A 9 25.20 0.58 -30.92
C PRO A 9 23.71 0.89 -30.77
N LEU A 10 23.23 0.81 -29.53
CA LEU A 10 21.85 1.19 -29.18
C LEU A 10 21.62 2.68 -29.55
N PRO A 11 20.43 3.05 -30.05
CA PRO A 11 20.20 4.41 -30.50
C PRO A 11 20.26 5.41 -29.35
N SER A 12 21.02 6.48 -29.56
CA SER A 12 21.24 7.57 -28.59
C SER A 12 20.30 8.76 -28.86
N ARG A 13 19.00 8.48 -29.04
CA ARG A 13 17.94 9.47 -29.25
C ARG A 13 16.76 9.17 -28.34
N ARG A 14 15.87 10.15 -28.16
CA ARG A 14 14.59 9.97 -27.46
C ARG A 14 13.80 8.80 -28.08
N LEU A 15 13.25 7.94 -27.23
CA LEU A 15 12.58 6.69 -27.60
C LEU A 15 11.06 6.79 -27.36
N ASP A 16 10.29 6.21 -28.27
CA ASP A 16 8.82 6.14 -28.21
C ASP A 16 8.37 4.78 -27.61
N PRO A 17 7.35 4.74 -26.74
CA PRO A 17 6.86 3.52 -26.08
C PRO A 17 6.47 2.39 -27.04
N GLU A 18 5.97 2.72 -28.24
CA GLU A 18 5.49 1.72 -29.21
C GLU A 18 6.61 1.16 -30.09
N GLU A 19 7.85 1.66 -30.01
CA GLU A 19 8.95 1.18 -30.85
C GLU A 19 9.29 -0.29 -30.56
N LEU A 20 9.50 -1.05 -31.63
CA LEU A 20 9.71 -2.50 -31.57
C LEU A 20 11.12 -2.84 -31.09
N LEU A 21 11.21 -3.74 -30.09
CA LEU A 21 12.49 -4.21 -29.55
C LEU A 21 13.35 -4.91 -30.62
N SER A 22 12.71 -5.57 -31.59
CA SER A 22 13.40 -6.25 -32.70
C SER A 22 14.08 -5.30 -33.68
N GLU A 23 13.67 -4.04 -33.72
CA GLU A 23 14.24 -3.02 -34.60
C GLU A 23 15.33 -2.20 -33.88
N LEU A 24 15.22 -2.07 -32.55
CA LEU A 24 16.10 -1.23 -31.74
C LEU A 24 17.26 -1.97 -31.07
N LEU A 25 17.09 -3.26 -30.75
CA LEU A 25 18.08 -4.05 -30.03
C LEU A 25 18.83 -5.00 -30.98
N PRO A 26 20.10 -5.33 -30.68
CA PRO A 26 20.78 -6.44 -31.33
C PRO A 26 19.94 -7.72 -31.28
N GLU A 27 19.96 -8.52 -32.35
CA GLU A 27 19.11 -9.71 -32.50
C GLU A 27 19.26 -10.68 -31.32
N ASP A 28 20.47 -10.84 -30.79
CA ASP A 28 20.77 -11.71 -29.64
C ASP A 28 20.29 -11.16 -28.29
N TRP A 29 19.83 -9.90 -28.24
CA TRP A 29 19.18 -9.26 -27.09
C TRP A 29 17.66 -9.22 -27.28
N ALA A 30 17.19 -8.98 -28.50
CA ALA A 30 15.77 -8.88 -28.84
C ALA A 30 15.09 -10.26 -28.84
N LEU A 31 15.75 -11.28 -29.40
CA LEU A 31 15.16 -12.61 -29.61
C LEU A 31 14.66 -13.30 -28.33
N PRO A 32 15.38 -13.24 -27.18
CA PRO A 32 14.86 -13.76 -25.91
C PRO A 32 13.64 -13.00 -25.38
N LEU A 33 13.56 -11.70 -25.63
CA LEU A 33 12.48 -10.83 -25.16
C LEU A 33 11.21 -11.01 -26.01
N THR A 34 11.35 -11.03 -27.33
CA THR A 34 10.24 -11.20 -28.27
C THR A 34 9.65 -12.61 -28.21
N LYS A 35 10.46 -13.66 -28.04
CA LYS A 35 9.96 -15.04 -27.79
C LYS A 35 9.14 -15.17 -26.51
N ALA A 36 9.39 -14.30 -25.53
CA ALA A 36 8.64 -14.25 -24.28
C ALA A 36 7.44 -13.29 -24.34
N GLY A 37 7.12 -12.74 -25.52
CA GLY A 37 5.95 -11.90 -25.78
C GLY A 37 6.14 -10.43 -25.44
N LEU A 38 7.39 -9.93 -25.31
CA LEU A 38 7.67 -8.49 -25.20
C LEU A 38 8.02 -7.96 -26.60
N ALA A 39 7.13 -7.19 -27.20
CA ALA A 39 7.30 -6.66 -28.54
C ALA A 39 7.84 -5.22 -28.54
N THR A 40 7.41 -4.40 -27.58
CA THR A 40 7.71 -2.95 -27.54
C THR A 40 8.61 -2.55 -26.37
N LEU A 41 9.10 -1.31 -26.39
CA LEU A 41 9.82 -0.72 -25.25
C LEU A 41 8.94 -0.56 -24.01
N GLU A 42 7.66 -0.26 -24.18
CA GLU A 42 6.69 -0.24 -23.08
C GLU A 42 6.56 -1.62 -22.41
N ASP A 43 6.46 -2.69 -23.20
CA ASP A 43 6.41 -4.07 -22.68
C ASP A 43 7.64 -4.41 -21.82
N LEU A 44 8.83 -4.01 -22.31
CA LEU A 44 10.10 -4.20 -21.60
C LEU A 44 10.15 -3.40 -20.29
N TYR A 45 9.71 -2.14 -20.33
CA TYR A 45 9.65 -1.28 -19.16
C TYR A 45 8.67 -1.83 -18.12
N ASP A 46 7.48 -2.25 -18.53
CA ASP A 46 6.47 -2.83 -17.66
C ASP A 46 6.94 -4.16 -17.04
N CYS A 47 7.68 -4.95 -17.80
CA CYS A 47 8.32 -6.17 -17.30
C CYS A 47 9.32 -5.84 -16.17
N ALA A 48 10.19 -4.86 -16.39
CA ALA A 48 11.16 -4.40 -15.39
C ALA A 48 10.48 -3.76 -14.17
N ALA A 49 9.43 -2.97 -14.38
CA ALA A 49 8.64 -2.32 -13.35
C ALA A 49 7.90 -3.32 -12.46
N SER A 50 7.41 -4.41 -13.04
CA SER A 50 6.68 -5.46 -12.35
C SER A 50 7.60 -6.40 -11.56
N LEU A 51 8.72 -6.81 -12.16
CA LEU A 51 9.59 -7.85 -11.61
C LEU A 51 10.78 -7.30 -10.82
N GLY A 52 11.03 -5.99 -10.87
CA GLY A 52 12.15 -5.37 -10.20
C GLY A 52 13.49 -5.98 -10.66
N SER A 53 14.42 -6.23 -9.73
CA SER A 53 15.86 -6.40 -10.00
C SER A 53 16.20 -7.71 -10.69
N THR A 54 15.20 -8.42 -11.15
CA THR A 54 15.27 -9.82 -11.52
C THR A 54 14.44 -10.12 -12.74
N TRP A 55 13.87 -9.07 -13.36
CA TRP A 55 13.11 -9.14 -14.61
C TRP A 55 13.86 -9.94 -15.67
N HIS A 56 15.17 -9.68 -15.81
CA HIS A 56 16.00 -10.30 -16.83
C HIS A 56 16.20 -11.82 -16.66
N ARG A 57 15.99 -12.38 -15.45
CA ARG A 57 16.18 -13.81 -15.18
C ARG A 57 15.17 -14.69 -15.90
N SER A 58 14.07 -14.11 -16.35
CA SER A 58 13.01 -14.80 -17.09
C SER A 58 13.35 -15.02 -18.57
N PHE A 59 14.46 -14.47 -19.08
CA PHE A 59 14.83 -14.52 -20.49
C PHE A 59 16.17 -15.25 -20.67
N PRO A 60 16.16 -16.55 -21.02
CA PRO A 60 17.37 -17.32 -21.30
C PRO A 60 18.21 -16.64 -22.39
N GLY A 61 19.49 -16.33 -22.09
CA GLY A 61 20.37 -15.56 -22.97
C GLY A 61 20.52 -14.07 -22.61
N LEU A 62 19.62 -13.53 -21.78
CA LEU A 62 19.71 -12.16 -21.24
C LEU A 62 20.37 -12.15 -19.85
N GLY A 63 21.69 -12.29 -19.84
CA GLY A 63 22.50 -12.26 -18.62
C GLY A 63 22.45 -10.90 -17.89
N SER A 64 22.83 -10.89 -16.61
CA SER A 64 22.77 -9.67 -15.77
C SER A 64 23.51 -8.47 -16.36
N ARG A 65 24.62 -8.66 -17.10
CA ARG A 65 25.33 -7.55 -17.77
C ARG A 65 24.49 -6.88 -18.85
N ARG A 66 23.79 -7.66 -19.67
CA ARG A 66 22.90 -7.13 -20.73
C ARG A 66 21.68 -6.44 -20.13
N ALA A 67 21.14 -7.01 -19.06
CA ALA A 67 20.04 -6.41 -18.31
C ALA A 67 20.39 -5.05 -17.72
N VAL A 68 21.60 -4.90 -17.17
CA VAL A 68 22.11 -3.60 -16.73
C VAL A 68 22.17 -2.66 -17.92
N ALA A 69 22.88 -3.01 -18.99
CA ALA A 69 23.05 -2.15 -20.17
C ALA A 69 21.69 -1.70 -20.77
N LEU A 70 20.70 -2.58 -20.84
CA LEU A 70 19.34 -2.26 -21.28
C LEU A 70 18.64 -1.25 -20.38
N MET A 71 18.74 -1.41 -19.05
CA MET A 71 18.13 -0.48 -18.11
C MET A 71 18.87 0.86 -18.04
N GLU A 72 20.19 0.87 -18.24
CA GLU A 72 20.95 2.13 -18.35
C GLU A 72 20.55 2.89 -19.63
N TRP A 73 20.46 2.18 -20.75
CA TRP A 73 20.01 2.77 -22.01
C TRP A 73 18.58 3.31 -21.92
N LEU A 74 17.63 2.54 -21.37
CA LEU A 74 16.26 3.01 -21.11
C LEU A 74 16.21 4.21 -20.15
N ARG A 75 17.07 4.25 -19.14
CA ARG A 75 17.17 5.38 -18.20
C ARG A 75 17.61 6.66 -18.90
N ASP A 76 18.56 6.54 -19.83
CA ASP A 76 19.19 7.69 -20.47
C ASP A 76 18.33 8.24 -21.62
N TYR A 77 17.60 7.36 -22.34
CA TYR A 77 16.88 7.72 -23.57
C TYR A 77 15.36 7.47 -23.55
N GLY A 78 14.84 6.73 -22.57
CA GLY A 78 13.44 6.26 -22.50
C GLY A 78 12.54 7.00 -21.50
N ARG A 79 12.79 8.29 -21.24
CA ARG A 79 12.01 9.07 -20.25
C ARG A 79 10.50 9.09 -20.50
N ASP A 80 10.06 8.98 -21.75
CA ASP A 80 8.63 9.00 -22.12
C ASP A 80 7.95 7.64 -21.91
N ILE A 81 8.74 6.58 -21.77
CA ILE A 81 8.28 5.20 -21.55
C ILE A 81 8.09 4.97 -20.05
N GLY A 82 9.00 5.54 -19.24
CA GLY A 82 8.82 5.67 -17.80
C GLY A 82 10.12 5.77 -17.02
N GLU A 83 10.00 6.00 -15.70
CA GLU A 83 11.14 6.18 -14.82
C GLU A 83 11.85 4.85 -14.47
N VAL A 84 13.07 4.65 -14.99
CA VAL A 84 13.92 3.53 -14.60
C VAL A 84 14.47 3.74 -13.19
N THR A 85 14.00 2.93 -12.26
CA THR A 85 14.35 3.05 -10.83
C THR A 85 15.40 2.00 -10.43
N PRO A 86 16.15 2.18 -9.31
CA PRO A 86 17.19 1.25 -8.86
C PRO A 86 16.69 -0.20 -8.70
N ARG A 87 15.39 -0.37 -8.45
CA ARG A 87 14.76 -1.68 -8.38
C ARG A 87 14.80 -2.44 -9.71
N PHE A 88 15.14 -1.88 -10.86
CA PHE A 88 15.18 -2.61 -12.15
C PHE A 88 16.55 -3.27 -12.40
N PHE A 89 17.57 -2.94 -11.63
CA PHE A 89 18.93 -3.44 -11.82
C PHE A 89 19.18 -4.76 -11.07
N PRO A 90 19.90 -5.73 -11.66
CA PRO A 90 20.26 -6.99 -11.02
C PRO A 90 20.86 -6.86 -9.61
N ALA A 91 20.47 -7.77 -8.70
CA ALA A 91 21.06 -7.81 -7.36
C ALA A 91 22.56 -8.13 -7.45
N GLY A 92 23.41 -7.24 -6.93
CA GLY A 92 24.86 -7.40 -6.99
C GLY A 92 25.52 -6.95 -8.29
N SER A 93 24.77 -6.44 -9.28
CA SER A 93 25.36 -5.82 -10.48
C SER A 93 25.89 -4.40 -10.25
N ARG A 94 25.92 -3.94 -9.00
CA ARG A 94 27.06 -3.14 -8.56
C ARG A 94 28.28 -4.06 -8.50
N GLU A 95 28.89 -4.31 -9.67
CA GLU A 95 30.31 -4.58 -9.66
C GLU A 95 30.96 -3.42 -8.90
N LYS A 96 31.85 -3.81 -7.99
CA LYS A 96 32.84 -2.94 -7.35
C LYS A 96 33.48 -2.11 -8.46
N THR A 97 32.97 -0.91 -8.73
CA THR A 97 33.89 0.14 -9.13
C THR A 97 34.90 0.18 -8.00
N ALA A 98 36.17 0.10 -8.41
CA ALA A 98 37.29 0.39 -7.56
C ALA A 98 36.99 1.64 -6.73
N ALA A 99 37.75 1.84 -5.67
CA ALA A 99 37.83 3.12 -5.00
C ALA A 99 38.30 4.24 -5.97
N GLU A 100 37.49 4.59 -6.97
CA GLU A 100 37.24 5.97 -7.27
C GLU A 100 36.62 6.53 -5.99
N PRO A 101 37.11 7.68 -5.51
CA PRO A 101 36.54 8.29 -4.34
C PRO A 101 35.03 8.32 -4.59
N ARG A 102 34.24 7.70 -3.70
CA ARG A 102 32.87 8.16 -3.49
C ARG A 102 33.00 9.68 -3.57
N PRO A 103 32.20 10.40 -4.38
CA PRO A 103 32.00 11.78 -4.05
C PRO A 103 31.49 11.74 -2.60
N ARG A 104 32.41 11.92 -1.63
CA ARG A 104 32.14 12.70 -0.45
C ARG A 104 31.47 13.93 -1.05
N SER A 105 30.19 14.08 -0.75
CA SER A 105 29.27 15.09 -1.28
C SER A 105 28.49 14.76 -2.58
N ALA A 106 27.49 13.88 -2.52
CA ALA A 106 26.16 14.46 -2.55
C ALA A 106 25.79 14.56 -1.07
N GLU A 107 26.08 15.71 -0.45
CA GLU A 107 25.85 15.88 0.98
C GLU A 107 24.40 15.53 1.23
N PHE A 108 24.16 14.44 1.98
CA PHE A 108 22.87 14.27 2.63
C PHE A 108 22.56 15.60 3.30
N ASP A 109 21.35 16.11 3.08
CA ASP A 109 20.88 17.31 3.76
C ASP A 109 21.29 17.20 5.24
N PRO A 110 22.11 18.12 5.78
CA PRO A 110 22.67 17.96 7.11
C PRO A 110 21.60 17.90 8.21
N LEU A 111 20.38 18.37 7.91
CA LEU A 111 19.27 18.45 8.86
C LEU A 111 18.17 17.42 8.56
N ILE A 112 17.87 17.15 7.27
CA ILE A 112 16.78 16.26 6.87
C ILE A 112 17.30 14.88 6.42
N ARG A 113 17.32 13.92 7.34
CA ARG A 113 17.81 12.55 7.10
C ARG A 113 16.88 11.48 7.68
N PRO A 114 16.88 10.25 7.16
CA PRO A 114 16.13 9.14 7.77
C PRO A 114 16.56 8.91 9.22
N LEU A 115 15.64 8.45 10.06
CA LEU A 115 15.83 8.16 11.49
C LEU A 115 17.03 7.22 11.76
N GLU A 116 17.37 6.37 10.80
CA GLU A 116 18.54 5.49 10.86
C GLU A 116 19.87 6.24 10.75
N GLU A 117 19.89 7.40 10.11
CA GLU A 117 21.08 8.21 9.79
C GLU A 117 21.13 9.54 10.55
N ILE A 118 20.10 9.87 11.35
CA ILE A 118 20.10 11.06 12.21
C ILE A 118 21.20 10.92 13.26
N SER A 119 22.09 11.90 13.29
CA SER A 119 23.01 12.16 14.40
C SER A 119 22.56 13.43 15.08
N LEU A 120 22.17 13.35 16.36
CA LEU A 120 21.71 14.52 17.10
C LEU A 120 22.91 15.43 17.46
N PRO A 121 22.90 16.72 17.08
CA PRO A 121 23.85 17.69 17.61
C PRO A 121 23.72 17.77 19.14
N GLY A 122 24.82 17.98 19.85
CA GLY A 122 24.84 18.02 21.33
C GLY A 122 23.69 18.86 21.95
N PRO A 123 23.50 20.13 21.53
CA PRO A 123 22.41 20.97 22.03
C PRO A 123 20.99 20.50 21.70
N LEU A 124 20.82 19.70 20.64
CA LEU A 124 19.53 19.20 20.17
C LEU A 124 19.30 17.72 20.50
N SER A 125 20.19 17.14 21.32
CA SER A 125 20.13 15.73 21.71
C SER A 125 18.97 15.40 22.65
N GLY A 126 18.51 16.41 23.39
CA GLY A 126 17.50 16.26 24.43
C GLY A 126 18.02 15.70 25.76
N THR A 127 19.34 15.60 25.93
CA THR A 127 19.92 15.18 27.23
C THR A 127 19.58 16.19 28.35
N GLU A 128 19.63 17.48 28.03
CA GLU A 128 19.38 18.60 28.95
C GLU A 128 18.09 19.37 28.59
N GLY A 129 17.15 18.70 27.92
CA GLY A 129 15.95 19.37 27.43
C GLY A 129 15.07 19.93 28.55
N ILE A 130 14.40 21.04 28.30
CA ILE A 130 13.60 21.74 29.33
C ILE A 130 12.40 20.93 29.86
N ASN A 131 11.91 19.96 29.09
CA ASN A 131 10.85 19.03 29.49
C ASN A 131 11.42 17.64 29.83
N ARG A 132 12.74 17.51 29.98
CA ARG A 132 13.38 16.26 30.41
C ARG A 132 13.12 16.04 31.89
N ALA A 133 12.56 14.89 32.24
CA ALA A 133 12.35 14.55 33.64
C ALA A 133 13.64 14.00 34.29
N PRO A 134 13.82 14.17 35.62
CA PRO A 134 14.98 13.64 36.34
C PRO A 134 15.14 12.12 36.16
N ALA A 135 16.37 11.66 35.93
CA ALA A 135 16.68 10.26 35.62
C ALA A 135 16.18 9.26 36.68
N ILE A 136 16.09 9.67 37.95
CA ILE A 136 15.61 8.83 39.06
C ILE A 136 14.16 8.33 38.86
N GLY A 137 13.33 9.08 38.12
CA GLY A 137 11.95 8.72 37.82
C GLY A 137 11.74 8.14 36.42
N CYS A 138 12.81 7.98 35.63
CA CYS A 138 12.74 7.52 34.25
C CYS A 138 12.88 6.00 34.18
N SER A 139 11.87 5.30 33.67
CA SER A 139 11.90 3.85 33.47
C SER A 139 12.60 3.42 32.18
N LEU A 140 13.00 4.37 31.32
CA LEU A 140 13.77 4.12 30.11
C LEU A 140 15.28 4.26 30.38
N SER A 141 16.08 3.38 29.80
CA SER A 141 17.55 3.53 29.74
C SER A 141 18.02 4.49 28.64
N ALA A 142 17.11 5.23 28.00
CA ALA A 142 17.42 6.13 26.90
C ALA A 142 18.11 7.41 27.41
N GLY A 143 19.31 7.69 26.90
CA GLY A 143 20.09 8.88 27.24
C GLY A 143 19.63 10.14 26.49
N ASN A 144 19.11 9.98 25.27
CA ASN A 144 18.71 11.07 24.38
C ASN A 144 17.36 10.78 23.67
N ASP A 145 16.84 11.79 22.96
CA ASP A 145 15.51 11.73 22.34
C ASP A 145 15.38 10.64 21.28
N LEU A 146 16.46 10.42 20.51
CA LEU A 146 16.47 9.41 19.45
C LEU A 146 16.42 7.99 20.03
N GLU A 147 17.15 7.72 21.10
CA GLU A 147 17.09 6.45 21.84
C GLU A 147 15.70 6.23 22.47
N ALA A 148 15.06 7.29 22.96
CA ALA A 148 13.72 7.22 23.53
C ALA A 148 12.67 6.86 22.47
N ILE A 149 12.74 7.47 21.29
CA ILE A 149 11.91 7.11 20.13
C ILE A 149 12.13 5.64 19.74
N ARG A 150 13.38 5.19 19.64
CA ARG A 150 13.71 3.79 19.28
C ARG A 150 13.13 2.82 20.30
N THR A 151 13.24 3.14 21.59
CA THR A 151 12.66 2.35 22.68
C THR A 151 11.13 2.27 22.58
N TRP A 152 10.47 3.40 22.30
CA TRP A 152 9.03 3.44 22.07
C TRP A 152 8.58 2.60 20.87
N LEU A 153 9.29 2.71 19.74
CA LEU A 153 9.00 1.94 18.53
C LEU A 153 9.09 0.43 18.82
N ASN A 154 10.16 -0.01 19.49
CA ASN A 154 10.35 -1.41 19.87
C ASN A 154 9.26 -1.89 20.84
N ALA A 155 8.83 -1.06 21.79
CA ALA A 155 7.82 -1.42 22.78
C ALA A 155 6.38 -1.46 22.24
N ARG A 156 6.04 -0.59 21.28
CA ARG A 156 4.62 -0.38 20.86
C ARG A 156 4.29 -0.93 19.48
N ALA A 157 5.28 -1.25 18.65
CA ALA A 157 5.05 -1.63 17.26
C ALA A 157 5.34 -3.11 16.99
N GLY A 158 4.56 -4.00 17.60
CA GLY A 158 4.75 -5.46 17.49
C GLY A 158 4.48 -6.09 16.11
N ASN A 159 4.10 -5.32 15.09
CA ASN A 159 4.04 -5.81 13.71
C ASN A 159 4.73 -4.84 12.73
N PRO A 160 5.29 -5.34 11.60
CA PRO A 160 6.09 -4.52 10.69
C PRO A 160 5.35 -3.32 10.08
N ASN A 161 4.04 -3.44 9.84
CA ASN A 161 3.24 -2.35 9.26
C ASN A 161 3.02 -1.22 10.27
N THR A 162 2.71 -1.58 11.53
CA THR A 162 2.59 -0.62 12.62
C THR A 162 3.94 0.04 12.89
N TYR A 163 5.04 -0.71 12.85
CA TYR A 163 6.39 -0.17 13.01
C TYR A 163 6.72 0.85 11.92
N ALA A 164 6.51 0.49 10.65
CA ALA A 164 6.76 1.39 9.53
C ALA A 164 5.93 2.68 9.62
N SER A 165 4.64 2.58 10.00
CA SER A 165 3.77 3.74 10.20
C SER A 165 4.23 4.63 11.36
N TYR A 166 4.51 4.04 12.52
CA TYR A 166 4.92 4.78 13.71
C TYR A 166 6.29 5.43 13.55
N ARG A 167 7.25 4.69 12.99
CA ARG A 167 8.59 5.21 12.65
C ARG A 167 8.47 6.44 11.76
N LYS A 168 7.68 6.35 10.69
CA LYS A 168 7.51 7.43 9.71
C LYS A 168 6.96 8.71 10.35
N GLU A 169 5.92 8.63 11.19
CA GLU A 169 5.37 9.85 11.80
C GLU A 169 6.25 10.39 12.95
N ALA A 170 6.92 9.53 13.72
CA ALA A 170 7.88 9.97 14.74
C ALA A 170 9.12 10.61 14.13
N GLU A 171 9.64 10.06 13.02
CA GLU A 171 10.72 10.63 12.22
C GLU A 171 10.37 12.02 11.70
N ARG A 172 9.19 12.16 11.08
CA ARG A 172 8.70 13.46 10.60
C ARG A 172 8.65 14.51 11.70
N PHE A 173 8.14 14.12 12.87
CA PHE A 173 8.05 15.03 14.00
C PHE A 173 9.43 15.39 14.56
N LEU A 174 10.33 14.41 14.73
CA LEU A 174 11.69 14.67 15.18
C LEU A 174 12.43 15.60 14.21
N LEU A 175 12.34 15.35 12.90
CA LEU A 175 12.94 16.21 11.89
C LEU A 175 12.37 17.62 11.93
N TRP A 176 11.05 17.76 12.15
CA TRP A 176 10.42 19.06 12.35
C TRP A 176 10.98 19.78 13.59
N CYS A 177 11.12 19.11 14.73
CA CYS A 177 11.76 19.69 15.91
C CYS A 177 13.19 20.20 15.61
N LEU A 178 14.00 19.35 14.98
CA LEU A 178 15.42 19.63 14.77
C LEU A 178 15.65 20.69 13.70
N ALA A 179 14.95 20.61 12.56
CA ALA A 179 15.24 21.44 11.39
C ALA A 179 14.35 22.70 11.31
N GLU A 180 13.06 22.57 11.63
CA GLU A 180 12.11 23.69 11.57
C GLU A 180 12.16 24.53 12.85
N LYS A 181 12.13 23.88 14.02
CA LYS A 181 12.08 24.55 15.33
C LYS A 181 13.43 24.78 15.99
N GLU A 182 14.49 24.13 15.51
CA GLU A 182 15.84 24.13 16.10
C GLU A 182 15.83 23.82 17.60
N ARG A 183 15.03 22.80 17.97
CA ARG A 183 14.81 22.38 19.36
C ARG A 183 14.96 20.88 19.48
N ALA A 184 15.43 20.41 20.64
CA ALA A 184 15.31 19.00 20.95
C ALA A 184 13.82 18.60 21.03
N LEU A 185 13.51 17.33 20.84
CA LEU A 185 12.13 16.86 21.00
C LEU A 185 11.65 17.06 22.45
N SER A 186 12.55 16.87 23.41
CA SER A 186 12.33 17.16 24.83
C SER A 186 12.30 18.66 25.18
N ASP A 187 12.44 19.58 24.22
CA ASP A 187 12.26 21.02 24.44
C ASP A 187 10.89 21.52 24.03
N ILE A 188 10.12 20.71 23.29
CA ILE A 188 8.84 21.11 22.73
C ILE A 188 7.83 21.41 23.84
N ARG A 189 7.25 22.60 23.78
CA ARG A 189 6.15 23.07 24.64
C ARG A 189 4.81 23.05 23.92
N ALA A 190 3.74 23.43 24.62
CA ALA A 190 2.38 23.39 24.09
C ALA A 190 2.15 24.34 22.90
N ASP A 191 2.76 25.52 22.94
CA ASP A 191 2.78 26.50 21.85
C ASP A 191 3.48 25.95 20.60
N ASP A 192 4.66 25.35 20.76
CA ASP A 192 5.37 24.65 19.68
C ASP A 192 4.51 23.49 19.12
N ALA A 193 3.98 22.62 19.98
CA ALA A 193 3.16 21.48 19.56
C ALA A 193 1.89 21.90 18.80
N ALA A 194 1.31 23.07 19.11
CA ALA A 194 0.17 23.62 18.40
C ALA A 194 0.52 24.13 16.98
N GLU A 195 1.79 24.36 16.67
CA GLU A 195 2.25 24.75 15.33
C GLU A 195 2.39 23.55 14.39
N TYR A 196 2.72 22.36 14.88
CA TYR A 196 2.99 21.20 14.01
C TYR A 196 1.83 20.86 13.07
N LEU A 197 0.58 20.91 13.56
CA LEU A 197 -0.58 20.67 12.71
C LEU A 197 -0.74 21.78 11.64
N ARG A 198 -0.58 23.06 12.04
CA ARG A 198 -0.66 24.21 11.12
C ARG A 198 0.42 24.12 10.03
N TRP A 199 1.62 23.68 10.41
CA TRP A 199 2.72 23.43 9.49
C TRP A 199 2.37 22.31 8.49
N LEU A 200 1.79 21.19 8.95
CA LEU A 200 1.31 20.10 8.06
C LEU A 200 0.15 20.51 7.16
N GLU A 201 -0.68 21.48 7.57
CA GLU A 201 -1.77 22.03 6.78
C GLU A 201 -1.23 22.87 5.62
N ASP A 202 -0.24 23.72 5.89
CA ASP A 202 0.39 24.59 4.89
C ASP A 202 1.34 23.84 3.93
N LEU A 203 2.02 22.78 4.40
CA LEU A 203 3.05 22.07 3.63
C LEU A 203 2.51 21.45 2.32
N GLY A 204 3.12 21.85 1.21
CA GLY A 204 2.80 21.42 -0.15
C GLY A 204 1.52 22.07 -0.71
N ARG A 205 0.98 23.11 -0.06
CA ARG A 205 -0.24 23.81 -0.50
C ARG A 205 -0.07 25.30 -0.72
N LEU A 206 0.95 25.91 -0.11
CA LEU A 206 1.26 27.31 -0.31
C LEU A 206 2.32 27.48 -1.40
N GLU A 207 2.34 28.66 -2.02
CA GLU A 207 3.50 29.10 -2.78
C GLU A 207 4.73 29.19 -1.87
N GLU A 208 5.91 28.88 -2.41
CA GLU A 208 7.17 28.78 -1.63
C GLU A 208 7.44 30.04 -0.80
N ASN A 209 7.28 31.23 -1.40
CA ASN A 209 7.47 32.50 -0.71
C ASN A 209 6.43 32.75 0.40
N ALA A 210 5.20 32.26 0.24
CA ALA A 210 4.17 32.40 1.26
C ALA A 210 4.41 31.42 2.43
N PHE A 211 4.94 30.23 2.13
CA PHE A 211 5.38 29.28 3.14
C PHE A 211 6.54 29.83 3.97
N LEU A 212 7.58 30.35 3.32
CA LEU A 212 8.76 30.94 3.97
C LEU A 212 8.48 32.18 4.82
N ARG A 213 7.35 32.86 4.60
CA ARG A 213 6.90 33.97 5.48
C ARG A 213 6.38 33.47 6.82
N LYS A 214 5.93 32.21 6.91
CA LYS A 214 5.37 31.60 8.11
C LYS A 214 6.33 30.61 8.77
N TRP A 215 7.12 29.92 7.95
CA TRP A 215 7.92 28.76 8.31
C TRP A 215 9.36 28.99 7.86
N ARG A 216 10.30 28.40 8.58
CA ARG A 216 11.74 28.64 8.44
C ARG A 216 12.33 28.01 7.20
N LEU A 217 12.03 26.74 6.94
CA LEU A 217 12.64 25.99 5.84
C LEU A 217 11.73 25.94 4.62
N PRO A 218 12.30 25.95 3.40
CA PRO A 218 11.49 25.86 2.19
C PRO A 218 10.82 24.48 2.05
N GLN A 219 9.68 24.42 1.39
CA GLN A 219 8.87 23.20 1.23
C GLN A 219 9.63 22.11 0.44
N SER A 220 10.49 22.52 -0.49
CA SER A 220 11.38 21.64 -1.26
C SER A 220 12.38 20.84 -0.39
N ARG A 221 12.65 21.27 0.84
CA ARG A 221 13.47 20.51 1.80
C ARG A 221 12.71 19.35 2.44
N TRP A 222 11.38 19.37 2.39
CA TRP A 222 10.50 18.41 3.05
C TRP A 222 9.79 17.47 2.06
N ILE A 223 9.58 17.93 0.83
CA ILE A 223 8.83 17.23 -0.21
C ILE A 223 9.79 16.72 -1.28
N GLY A 224 9.71 15.43 -1.60
CA GLY A 224 10.50 14.79 -2.64
C GLY A 224 9.69 13.79 -3.46
N PRO A 225 10.35 13.12 -4.42
CA PRO A 225 9.68 12.16 -5.29
C PRO A 225 9.15 10.95 -4.49
N LYS A 226 8.02 10.40 -4.93
CA LYS A 226 7.45 9.18 -4.35
C LYS A 226 8.47 8.03 -4.48
N ASN A 227 8.57 7.22 -3.42
CA ASN A 227 9.43 6.04 -3.37
C ASN A 227 10.94 6.31 -3.53
N ALA A 228 11.40 7.55 -3.26
CA ALA A 228 12.82 7.83 -3.11
C ALA A 228 13.47 6.88 -2.08
N GLU A 229 14.61 6.31 -2.43
CA GLU A 229 15.32 5.38 -1.57
C GLU A 229 15.87 6.12 -0.33
N ARG A 230 15.59 5.60 0.87
CA ARG A 230 15.89 6.28 2.14
C ARG A 230 17.37 6.66 2.30
N ALA A 231 18.29 5.81 1.85
CA ALA A 231 19.73 6.04 1.93
C ALA A 231 20.28 6.93 0.81
N THR A 232 19.45 7.80 0.22
CA THR A 232 19.84 8.70 -0.87
C THR A 232 19.46 10.14 -0.57
N ALA A 233 20.20 11.10 -1.14
CA ALA A 233 19.93 12.53 -0.98
C ALA A 233 18.57 12.98 -1.54
N LEU A 234 17.96 12.18 -2.43
CA LEU A 234 16.61 12.41 -2.96
C LEU A 234 15.51 12.11 -1.95
N TRP A 235 15.83 11.37 -0.88
CA TRP A 235 14.84 11.02 0.13
C TRP A 235 14.38 12.27 0.89
N LYS A 236 13.07 12.39 1.00
CA LYS A 236 12.39 13.43 1.75
C LYS A 236 11.28 12.82 2.61
N PRO A 237 10.97 13.40 3.78
CA PRO A 237 9.98 12.85 4.70
C PRO A 237 8.54 12.89 4.14
N PHE A 238 8.25 13.73 3.15
CA PHE A 238 6.95 13.84 2.50
C PHE A 238 7.08 13.68 0.98
N ASN A 239 6.02 13.16 0.36
CA ASN A 239 5.92 13.01 -1.10
C ASN A 239 4.89 13.99 -1.71
N GLY A 240 4.47 14.99 -0.93
CA GLY A 240 3.39 15.92 -1.26
C GLY A 240 2.52 16.25 -0.04
N PRO A 241 1.49 17.10 -0.22
CA PRO A 241 0.60 17.53 0.85
C PRO A 241 -0.19 16.36 1.44
N LEU A 242 -0.31 16.33 2.78
CA LEU A 242 -1.03 15.26 3.49
C LEU A 242 -2.55 15.46 3.45
N SER A 243 -3.31 14.43 3.10
CA SER A 243 -4.78 14.42 3.27
C SER A 243 -5.21 14.59 4.73
N SER A 244 -6.45 15.00 4.98
CA SER A 244 -7.03 15.14 6.34
C SER A 244 -6.87 13.86 7.18
N ALA A 245 -7.10 12.68 6.60
CA ALA A 245 -6.90 11.39 7.25
C ALA A 245 -5.43 11.14 7.61
N SER A 246 -4.50 11.54 6.74
CA SER A 246 -3.05 11.41 6.97
C SER A 246 -2.57 12.38 8.04
N ARG A 247 -3.03 13.63 8.03
CA ARG A 247 -2.77 14.61 9.10
C ARG A 247 -3.28 14.10 10.45
N LYS A 248 -4.51 13.58 10.49
CA LYS A 248 -5.09 12.96 11.69
C LYS A 248 -4.24 11.79 12.19
N ASN A 249 -3.79 10.90 11.31
CA ASN A 249 -2.90 9.81 11.70
C ASN A 249 -1.57 10.32 12.28
N ALA A 250 -0.92 11.30 11.64
CA ALA A 250 0.32 11.89 12.13
C ALA A 250 0.15 12.44 13.55
N ILE A 251 -0.88 13.27 13.80
CA ILE A 251 -1.17 13.83 15.13
C ILE A 251 -1.46 12.73 16.17
N VAL A 252 -2.22 11.69 15.80
CA VAL A 252 -2.52 10.57 16.72
C VAL A 252 -1.24 9.83 17.11
N VAL A 253 -0.37 9.53 16.15
CA VAL A 253 0.87 8.78 16.40
C VAL A 253 1.85 9.60 17.24
N VAL A 254 2.03 10.89 16.92
CA VAL A 254 2.90 11.79 17.71
C VAL A 254 2.38 11.92 19.15
N ARG A 255 1.07 12.07 19.35
CA ARG A 255 0.48 12.07 20.70
C ARG A 255 0.72 10.75 21.43
N GLN A 256 0.67 9.60 20.75
CA GLN A 256 0.98 8.31 21.35
C GLN A 256 2.44 8.21 21.80
N LEU A 257 3.38 8.75 21.01
CA LEU A 257 4.79 8.86 21.39
C LEU A 257 4.94 9.71 22.67
N PHE A 258 4.44 10.94 22.69
CA PHE A 258 4.59 11.80 23.88
C PHE A 258 3.86 11.26 25.12
N ASN A 259 2.71 10.60 24.94
CA ASN A 259 2.04 9.91 26.04
C ASN A 259 2.91 8.79 26.62
N PHE A 260 3.63 8.04 25.78
CA PHE A 260 4.56 7.02 26.25
C PHE A 260 5.75 7.65 26.98
N LEU A 261 6.37 8.68 26.41
CA LEU A 261 7.52 9.36 27.01
C LEU A 261 7.18 10.00 28.36
N LYS A 262 6.00 10.64 28.49
CA LYS A 262 5.52 11.16 29.78
C LYS A 262 5.27 10.03 30.80
N ARG A 263 4.54 8.97 30.39
CA ARG A 263 4.18 7.86 31.30
C ARG A 263 5.37 7.03 31.78
N THR A 264 6.46 7.05 31.02
CA THR A 264 7.72 6.37 31.38
C THR A 264 8.68 7.27 32.16
N GLY A 265 8.27 8.51 32.48
CA GLY A 265 9.11 9.47 33.18
C GLY A 265 10.30 9.97 32.36
N TYR A 266 10.27 9.82 31.02
CA TYR A 266 11.26 10.43 30.14
C TYR A 266 11.03 11.95 30.03
N LEU A 267 9.76 12.37 29.98
CA LEU A 267 9.34 13.78 29.99
C LEU A 267 8.55 14.14 31.26
N ILE A 268 8.62 15.41 31.66
CA ILE A 268 7.86 15.96 32.80
C ILE A 268 6.38 16.10 32.41
N PHE A 269 6.10 16.62 31.22
CA PHE A 269 4.74 16.82 30.70
C PHE A 269 4.62 16.39 29.22
N ASN A 270 3.39 16.20 28.76
CA ASN A 270 3.11 15.97 27.34
C ASN A 270 2.66 17.31 26.72
N PRO A 271 3.41 17.87 25.75
CA PRO A 271 3.09 19.17 25.16
C PRO A 271 1.77 19.17 24.40
N PHE A 272 1.25 18.00 24.02
CA PHE A 272 -0.03 17.88 23.34
C PHE A 272 -1.24 17.81 24.28
N ASP A 273 -1.07 17.73 25.60
CA ASP A 273 -2.20 17.61 26.55
C ASP A 273 -3.18 18.80 26.45
N GLN A 274 -2.69 20.00 26.16
CA GLN A 274 -3.49 21.24 26.01
C GLN A 274 -3.71 21.65 24.55
N VAL A 275 -3.20 20.88 23.59
CA VAL A 275 -3.42 21.12 22.16
C VAL A 275 -4.68 20.38 21.74
N SER A 276 -5.54 20.98 20.92
CA SER A 276 -6.71 20.29 20.38
C SER A 276 -6.28 19.08 19.51
N PRO A 277 -6.89 17.89 19.67
CA PRO A 277 -6.65 16.75 18.78
C PRO A 277 -7.47 16.85 17.48
N LYS A 278 -8.36 17.86 17.35
CA LYS A 278 -9.22 18.03 16.19
C LYS A 278 -8.38 18.50 15.00
N VAL A 279 -8.41 17.71 13.92
CA VAL A 279 -7.84 18.10 12.64
C VAL A 279 -8.98 18.63 11.76
N PRO A 280 -8.98 19.93 11.41
CA PRO A 280 -9.99 20.49 10.54
C PRO A 280 -9.82 19.99 9.10
N LEU A 281 -10.93 20.05 8.35
CA LEU A 281 -10.93 19.91 6.90
C LEU A 281 -10.48 21.23 6.30
N LEU A 282 -9.57 21.19 5.33
CA LEU A 282 -9.18 22.37 4.57
C LEU A 282 -10.12 22.60 3.38
N LYS A 283 -10.04 23.77 2.75
CA LYS A 283 -10.82 24.09 1.55
C LYS A 283 -10.58 23.02 0.47
N GLY A 284 -11.67 22.47 -0.07
CA GLY A 284 -11.63 21.37 -1.04
C GLY A 284 -11.53 19.97 -0.43
N GLU A 285 -11.31 19.85 0.88
CA GLU A 285 -11.43 18.59 1.61
C GLU A 285 -12.83 18.42 2.19
N GLY A 286 -13.27 17.18 2.36
CA GLY A 286 -14.59 16.88 2.94
C GLY A 286 -15.76 16.93 1.97
N ALA A 287 -15.52 17.32 0.71
CA ALA A 287 -16.43 16.98 -0.37
C ALA A 287 -16.65 15.46 -0.37
N PRO A 288 -17.89 14.98 -0.52
CA PRO A 288 -18.15 13.56 -0.73
C PRO A 288 -17.25 13.08 -1.86
N GLN A 289 -16.45 12.04 -1.60
CA GLN A 289 -15.70 11.42 -2.70
C GLN A 289 -16.72 10.85 -3.68
N ALA A 290 -16.47 10.98 -4.98
CA ALA A 290 -17.20 10.19 -5.97
C ALA A 290 -17.14 8.71 -5.53
N PHE A 291 -18.30 8.08 -5.41
CA PHE A 291 -18.44 6.70 -4.92
C PHE A 291 -17.97 6.49 -3.46
N ALA A 292 -18.34 7.41 -2.57
CA ALA A 292 -18.03 7.33 -1.14
C ALA A 292 -18.63 6.11 -0.43
N ASP A 293 -19.72 5.56 -0.96
CA ASP A 293 -20.34 4.30 -0.56
C ASP A 293 -19.36 3.11 -0.66
N ARG A 294 -18.47 3.15 -1.65
CA ARG A 294 -17.45 2.11 -1.94
C ARG A 294 -18.08 0.71 -2.06
N SER A 295 -19.34 0.66 -2.46
CA SER A 295 -20.12 -0.53 -2.75
C SER A 295 -20.42 -0.62 -4.25
N LEU A 296 -20.78 -1.82 -4.71
CA LEU A 296 -21.23 -2.08 -6.07
C LEU A 296 -22.70 -2.47 -6.01
N THR A 297 -23.52 -1.90 -6.90
CA THR A 297 -24.95 -2.21 -6.98
C THR A 297 -25.17 -3.61 -7.56
N ASP A 298 -26.39 -4.14 -7.45
CA ASP A 298 -26.69 -5.45 -8.02
C ASP A 298 -26.52 -5.47 -9.55
N ALA A 299 -26.94 -4.40 -10.26
CA ALA A 299 -26.73 -4.25 -11.70
C ALA A 299 -25.24 -4.24 -12.09
N GLN A 300 -24.39 -3.49 -11.38
CA GLN A 300 -22.93 -3.51 -11.62
C GLN A 300 -22.32 -4.89 -11.38
N TRP A 301 -22.94 -5.67 -10.51
CA TRP A 301 -22.50 -7.01 -10.17
C TRP A 301 -22.91 -8.04 -11.21
N GLU A 302 -24.06 -7.85 -11.88
CA GLU A 302 -24.44 -8.61 -13.07
C GLU A 302 -23.41 -8.44 -14.20
N GLU A 303 -22.92 -7.22 -14.43
CA GLU A 303 -21.86 -6.95 -15.41
C GLU A 303 -20.54 -7.65 -15.07
N ILE A 304 -20.22 -7.70 -13.77
CA ILE A 304 -19.02 -8.38 -13.28
C ILE A 304 -19.15 -9.90 -13.46
N VAL A 305 -20.32 -10.48 -13.21
CA VAL A 305 -20.60 -11.90 -13.45
C VAL A 305 -20.56 -12.21 -14.95
N SER A 306 -21.18 -11.37 -15.79
CA SER A 306 -21.14 -11.49 -17.25
C SER A 306 -19.71 -11.55 -17.77
N ARG A 307 -18.84 -10.61 -17.34
CA ARG A 307 -17.42 -10.64 -17.75
C ARG A 307 -16.64 -11.80 -17.15
N LEU A 308 -16.97 -12.25 -15.94
CA LEU A 308 -16.38 -13.45 -15.36
C LEU A 308 -16.68 -14.68 -16.23
N ASP A 309 -17.88 -14.75 -16.79
CA ASP A 309 -18.30 -15.87 -17.62
C ASP A 309 -17.67 -15.89 -19.02
N MET A 310 -17.21 -14.74 -19.51
CA MET A 310 -16.41 -14.62 -20.72
C MET A 310 -14.93 -14.99 -20.54
N LEU A 311 -14.45 -15.19 -19.30
CA LEU A 311 -13.07 -15.63 -19.09
C LEU A 311 -12.88 -17.07 -19.61
N PRO A 312 -11.71 -17.40 -20.20
CA PRO A 312 -11.42 -18.77 -20.60
C PRO A 312 -11.58 -19.75 -19.43
N GLU A 313 -12.19 -20.91 -19.71
CA GLU A 313 -12.35 -21.96 -18.71
C GLU A 313 -11.01 -22.41 -18.12
N GLY A 314 -11.06 -22.85 -16.87
CA GLY A 314 -9.91 -23.30 -16.11
C GLY A 314 -9.40 -22.25 -15.12
N LEU A 315 -8.13 -22.36 -14.78
CA LEU A 315 -7.57 -21.72 -13.59
C LEU A 315 -7.76 -20.20 -13.50
N PRO A 316 -7.66 -19.41 -14.60
CA PRO A 316 -7.89 -17.98 -14.53
C PRO A 316 -9.30 -17.60 -14.09
N ARG A 317 -10.33 -18.24 -14.67
CA ARG A 317 -11.74 -18.01 -14.35
C ARG A 317 -12.06 -18.45 -12.92
N GLU A 318 -11.67 -19.68 -12.55
CA GLU A 318 -11.96 -20.21 -11.22
C GLU A 318 -11.23 -19.44 -10.11
N ARG A 319 -10.02 -18.97 -10.37
CA ARG A 319 -9.32 -18.09 -9.42
C ARG A 319 -10.04 -16.76 -9.24
N MET A 320 -10.51 -16.13 -10.33
CA MET A 320 -11.26 -14.88 -10.22
C MET A 320 -12.59 -15.08 -9.50
N ARG A 321 -13.33 -16.15 -9.84
CA ARG A 321 -14.58 -16.52 -9.15
C ARG A 321 -14.37 -16.69 -7.64
N LEU A 322 -13.30 -17.39 -7.24
CA LEU A 322 -12.91 -17.55 -5.84
C LEU A 322 -12.57 -16.21 -5.16
N ILE A 323 -11.80 -15.34 -5.82
CA ILE A 323 -11.45 -14.01 -5.29
C ILE A 323 -12.72 -13.18 -5.04
N LEU A 324 -13.63 -13.10 -6.03
CA LEU A 324 -14.86 -12.34 -5.93
C LEU A 324 -15.76 -12.90 -4.82
N MET A 325 -15.93 -14.23 -4.75
CA MET A 325 -16.71 -14.89 -3.70
C MET A 325 -16.15 -14.62 -2.29
N MET A 326 -14.84 -14.75 -2.09
CA MET A 326 -14.22 -14.52 -0.78
C MET A 326 -14.35 -13.05 -0.32
N GLY A 327 -14.24 -12.10 -1.26
CA GLY A 327 -14.40 -10.68 -0.95
C GLY A 327 -15.86 -10.28 -0.73
N LYS A 328 -16.73 -10.59 -1.68
CA LYS A 328 -18.12 -10.11 -1.73
C LYS A 328 -19.09 -10.93 -0.88
N SER A 329 -18.90 -12.25 -0.81
CA SER A 329 -19.87 -13.14 -0.17
C SER A 329 -19.45 -13.48 1.26
N LEU A 330 -18.14 -13.54 1.53
CA LEU A 330 -17.60 -13.80 2.88
C LEU A 330 -17.07 -12.54 3.58
N GLY A 331 -17.02 -11.41 2.87
CA GLY A 331 -16.56 -10.15 3.42
C GLY A 331 -15.10 -10.19 3.90
N MET A 332 -14.24 -11.05 3.36
CA MET A 332 -12.88 -11.23 3.88
C MET A 332 -11.99 -10.00 3.60
N ARG A 333 -11.05 -9.71 4.50
CA ARG A 333 -10.00 -8.71 4.22
C ARG A 333 -8.99 -9.30 3.24
N ALA A 334 -8.33 -8.45 2.45
CA ALA A 334 -7.29 -8.89 1.51
C ALA A 334 -6.21 -9.77 2.17
N SER A 335 -5.76 -9.48 3.40
CA SER A 335 -4.80 -10.35 4.09
C SER A 335 -5.40 -11.72 4.44
N GLU A 336 -6.65 -11.74 4.92
CA GLU A 336 -7.34 -12.99 5.27
C GLU A 336 -7.57 -13.85 4.02
N MET A 337 -7.84 -13.24 2.86
CA MET A 337 -7.99 -13.95 1.59
C MET A 337 -6.67 -14.60 1.16
N LEU A 338 -5.56 -13.89 1.31
CA LEU A 338 -4.22 -14.37 0.93
C LEU A 338 -3.70 -15.47 1.86
N ASP A 339 -4.09 -15.40 3.14
CA ASP A 339 -3.72 -16.38 4.17
C ASP A 339 -4.64 -17.61 4.18
N ALA A 340 -5.73 -17.59 3.41
CA ALA A 340 -6.74 -18.65 3.44
C ALA A 340 -6.19 -19.97 2.88
N ARG A 341 -6.48 -21.06 3.60
CA ARG A 341 -6.02 -22.41 3.29
C ARG A 341 -7.18 -23.39 3.29
N THR A 342 -7.03 -24.53 2.62
CA THR A 342 -8.04 -25.60 2.60
C THR A 342 -8.35 -26.12 4.01
N GLY A 343 -7.36 -26.15 4.91
CA GLY A 343 -7.55 -26.52 6.32
C GLY A 343 -8.46 -25.57 7.11
N TRP A 344 -8.76 -24.38 6.59
CA TRP A 344 -9.76 -23.49 7.20
C TRP A 344 -11.19 -23.96 6.91
N ILE A 345 -11.40 -24.83 5.93
CA ILE A 345 -12.71 -25.37 5.57
C ILE A 345 -13.01 -26.57 6.45
N VAL A 346 -14.01 -26.44 7.31
CA VAL A 346 -14.35 -27.42 8.34
C VAL A 346 -15.82 -27.80 8.27
N ARG A 347 -16.14 -29.02 8.66
CA ARG A 347 -17.52 -29.45 8.93
C ARG A 347 -17.84 -29.26 10.41
N ARG A 348 -18.93 -28.56 10.72
CA ARG A 348 -19.36 -28.29 12.09
C ARG A 348 -20.82 -28.65 12.28
N ARG A 349 -21.14 -29.20 13.45
CA ARG A 349 -22.52 -29.38 13.89
C ARG A 349 -23.08 -28.05 14.35
N VAL A 350 -24.15 -27.60 13.71
CA VAL A 350 -24.93 -26.41 14.04
C VAL A 350 -26.37 -26.87 14.30
N GLY A 351 -26.71 -26.96 15.58
CA GLY A 351 -27.96 -27.58 16.04
C GLY A 351 -28.03 -29.07 15.65
N LEU A 352 -29.05 -29.42 14.87
CA LEU A 352 -29.27 -30.79 14.36
C LEU A 352 -28.62 -31.04 12.99
N SER A 353 -28.04 -30.02 12.35
CA SER A 353 -27.44 -30.12 11.02
C SER A 353 -25.92 -30.07 11.07
N VAL A 354 -25.23 -30.74 10.15
CA VAL A 354 -23.80 -30.52 9.89
C VAL A 354 -23.69 -29.58 8.69
N ARG A 355 -22.92 -28.50 8.85
CA ARG A 355 -22.70 -27.50 7.81
C ARG A 355 -21.21 -27.29 7.59
N ASN A 356 -20.84 -26.98 6.35
CA ASN A 356 -19.50 -26.50 6.05
C ASN A 356 -19.35 -25.07 6.58
N ALA A 357 -18.14 -24.74 7.03
CA ALA A 357 -17.78 -23.42 7.51
C ALA A 357 -16.31 -23.12 7.18
N ILE A 358 -15.98 -21.84 7.10
CA ILE A 358 -14.59 -21.36 7.03
C ILE A 358 -14.19 -20.73 8.37
N GLU A 359 -13.05 -21.16 8.93
CA GLU A 359 -12.43 -20.60 10.13
C GLU A 359 -11.41 -19.53 9.75
N ILE A 360 -11.85 -18.27 9.71
CA ILE A 360 -11.04 -17.13 9.28
C ILE A 360 -10.21 -16.61 10.45
N VAL A 361 -8.88 -16.65 10.31
CA VAL A 361 -7.94 -16.09 11.27
C VAL A 361 -7.71 -14.61 10.97
N GLY A 362 -8.19 -13.73 11.87
CA GLY A 362 -8.10 -12.28 11.73
C GLY A 362 -6.96 -11.64 12.54
N LYS A 363 -6.97 -10.31 12.61
CA LYS A 363 -5.97 -9.51 13.35
C LYS A 363 -5.90 -9.94 14.83
N GLY A 364 -4.69 -10.19 15.32
CA GLY A 364 -4.44 -10.62 16.70
C GLY A 364 -4.78 -12.09 16.94
N SER A 365 -4.71 -12.93 15.91
CA SER A 365 -5.00 -14.37 15.95
C SER A 365 -6.42 -14.72 16.40
N LYS A 366 -7.36 -13.77 16.28
CA LYS A 366 -8.77 -14.00 16.59
C LYS A 366 -9.43 -14.76 15.46
N VAL A 367 -9.97 -15.94 15.77
CA VAL A 367 -10.69 -16.77 14.80
C VAL A 367 -12.16 -16.38 14.79
N ARG A 368 -12.71 -16.16 13.59
CA ARG A 368 -14.16 -16.07 13.37
C ARG A 368 -14.60 -17.13 12.38
N ARG A 369 -15.85 -17.57 12.48
CA ARG A 369 -16.37 -18.64 11.64
C ARG A 369 -17.54 -18.15 10.82
N LEU A 370 -17.54 -18.48 9.53
CA LEU A 370 -18.64 -18.21 8.62
C LEU A 370 -19.16 -19.52 8.06
N PRO A 371 -20.48 -19.77 8.06
CA PRO A 371 -21.06 -20.90 7.35
C PRO A 371 -20.84 -20.74 5.85
N LEU A 372 -20.61 -21.86 5.16
CA LEU A 372 -20.48 -21.91 3.71
C LEU A 372 -21.70 -22.59 3.09
N THR A 373 -22.21 -22.02 2.01
CA THR A 373 -23.27 -22.63 1.20
C THR A 373 -22.69 -23.74 0.30
N PRO A 374 -23.53 -24.67 -0.21
CA PRO A 374 -23.07 -25.67 -1.17
C PRO A 374 -22.41 -25.05 -2.42
N GLU A 375 -22.96 -23.94 -2.92
CA GLU A 375 -22.40 -23.19 -4.04
C GLU A 375 -21.00 -22.65 -3.75
N GLN A 376 -20.79 -22.06 -2.56
CA GLN A 376 -19.47 -21.56 -2.16
C GLN A 376 -18.44 -22.68 -2.02
N ILE A 377 -18.87 -23.86 -1.57
CA ILE A 377 -18.01 -25.05 -1.55
C ILE A 377 -17.68 -25.49 -2.97
N GLY A 378 -18.65 -25.50 -3.88
CA GLY A 378 -18.43 -25.76 -5.30
C GLY A 378 -17.35 -24.84 -5.89
N ILE A 379 -17.43 -23.52 -5.66
CA ILE A 379 -16.41 -22.56 -6.12
C ILE A 379 -15.01 -22.88 -5.60
N ILE A 380 -14.89 -23.29 -4.33
CA ILE A 380 -13.62 -23.69 -3.74
C ILE A 380 -13.09 -24.96 -4.40
N GLU A 381 -13.94 -25.98 -4.56
CA GLU A 381 -13.57 -27.25 -5.20
C GLU A 381 -13.21 -27.07 -6.67
N ASP A 382 -13.92 -26.23 -7.42
CA ASP A 382 -13.64 -25.90 -8.81
C ASP A 382 -12.27 -25.23 -8.96
N SER A 383 -11.96 -24.30 -8.05
CA SER A 383 -10.65 -23.66 -7.99
C SER A 383 -9.52 -24.65 -7.68
N LEU A 384 -9.76 -25.64 -6.82
CA LEU A 384 -8.81 -26.72 -6.55
C LEU A 384 -8.64 -27.66 -7.76
N ARG A 385 -9.75 -28.06 -8.39
CA ARG A 385 -9.75 -28.94 -9.58
C ARG A 385 -9.03 -28.29 -10.75
N ALA A 386 -9.23 -26.99 -10.97
CA ALA A 386 -8.52 -26.23 -11.99
C ALA A 386 -6.99 -26.16 -11.76
N ARG A 387 -6.52 -26.53 -10.55
CA ARG A 387 -5.09 -26.67 -10.19
C ARG A 387 -4.60 -28.11 -10.23
N GLY A 388 -5.43 -29.06 -10.63
CA GLY A 388 -5.13 -30.49 -10.57
C GLY A 388 -5.27 -31.11 -9.17
N ILE A 389 -5.91 -30.43 -8.22
CA ILE A 389 -6.16 -30.95 -6.88
C ILE A 389 -7.58 -31.58 -6.87
N PRO A 390 -7.75 -32.88 -6.55
CA PRO A 390 -9.04 -33.57 -6.73
C PRO A 390 -10.22 -32.97 -5.95
N GLY A 391 -9.97 -32.40 -4.78
CA GLY A 391 -10.99 -31.80 -3.93
C GLY A 391 -10.48 -31.47 -2.53
N LEU A 392 -11.35 -30.89 -1.69
CA LEU A 392 -11.00 -30.47 -0.33
C LEU A 392 -10.53 -31.64 0.55
N ALA A 393 -11.19 -32.79 0.48
CA ALA A 393 -10.89 -33.95 1.30
C ALA A 393 -9.51 -34.57 1.03
N GLN A 394 -8.97 -34.37 -0.18
CA GLN A 394 -7.68 -34.89 -0.62
C GLN A 394 -6.58 -33.81 -0.67
N SER A 395 -6.89 -32.58 -0.24
CA SER A 395 -5.93 -31.48 -0.21
C SER A 395 -5.12 -31.49 1.09
N ASP A 396 -3.84 -31.13 1.01
CA ASP A 396 -3.03 -30.82 2.19
C ASP A 396 -3.67 -29.63 2.92
N PRO A 397 -3.93 -29.67 4.25
CA PRO A 397 -4.52 -28.55 5.00
C PRO A 397 -3.80 -27.21 4.86
N GLU A 398 -2.50 -27.22 4.55
CA GLU A 398 -1.70 -26.02 4.32
C GLU A 398 -1.83 -25.46 2.91
N THR A 399 -2.54 -26.14 2.00
CA THR A 399 -2.78 -25.70 0.63
C THR A 399 -3.47 -24.33 0.64
N GLN A 400 -2.78 -23.32 0.11
CA GLN A 400 -3.36 -21.98 -0.04
C GLN A 400 -4.51 -22.00 -1.05
N LEU A 401 -5.59 -21.30 -0.75
CA LEU A 401 -6.73 -21.16 -1.66
C LEU A 401 -6.39 -20.21 -2.83
N LEU A 402 -5.70 -19.10 -2.56
CA LEU A 402 -5.30 -18.13 -3.57
C LEU A 402 -3.82 -18.28 -3.96
N ILE A 403 -3.58 -18.57 -5.24
CA ILE A 403 -2.24 -18.72 -5.82
C ILE A 403 -2.01 -17.80 -7.00
N ASN A 404 -0.75 -17.59 -7.37
CA ASN A 404 -0.41 -16.91 -8.61
C ASN A 404 -0.54 -17.84 -9.84
N LEU A 405 -1.12 -17.35 -10.95
CA LEU A 405 -1.37 -18.12 -12.19
C LEU A 405 -0.13 -18.43 -13.03
N GLY A 406 1.07 -18.24 -12.48
CA GLY A 406 2.28 -18.61 -13.19
C GLY A 406 2.82 -17.63 -14.21
N ARG A 407 2.37 -16.37 -14.22
CA ARG A 407 3.17 -15.28 -14.78
C ARG A 407 4.08 -14.70 -13.69
N GLY A 408 5.39 -14.73 -13.91
CA GLY A 408 6.41 -14.21 -12.97
C GLY A 408 7.10 -15.26 -12.10
N ARG A 409 7.75 -14.83 -11.01
CA ARG A 409 8.79 -15.59 -10.27
C ARG A 409 8.28 -16.76 -9.40
N ASN A 410 7.00 -16.78 -9.02
CA ASN A 410 6.40 -17.83 -8.17
C ASN A 410 5.10 -18.43 -8.78
N PRO A 411 5.16 -19.14 -9.92
CA PRO A 411 4.03 -19.91 -10.43
C PRO A 411 3.50 -20.91 -9.41
N GLY A 412 2.19 -20.92 -9.17
CA GLY A 412 1.58 -21.81 -8.17
C GLY A 412 1.88 -21.45 -6.71
N GLY A 413 2.73 -20.47 -6.45
CA GLY A 413 3.06 -19.98 -5.11
C GLY A 413 2.04 -18.98 -4.57
N ALA A 414 2.26 -18.57 -3.31
CA ALA A 414 1.44 -17.61 -2.60
C ALA A 414 1.26 -16.30 -3.38
N MET A 415 0.01 -15.85 -3.48
CA MET A 415 -0.30 -14.54 -4.03
C MET A 415 0.16 -13.43 -3.06
N SER A 416 0.70 -12.33 -3.60
CA SER A 416 1.03 -11.14 -2.80
C SER A 416 -0.15 -10.17 -2.75
N ARG A 417 -0.17 -9.27 -1.77
CA ARG A 417 -1.19 -8.21 -1.69
C ARG A 417 -1.23 -7.33 -2.95
N SER A 418 -0.08 -6.96 -3.48
CA SER A 418 0.00 -6.19 -4.73
C SER A 418 -0.48 -7.01 -5.93
N GLY A 419 -0.21 -8.32 -5.95
CA GLY A 419 -0.72 -9.23 -6.98
C GLY A 419 -2.25 -9.31 -6.97
N LEU A 420 -2.86 -9.49 -5.79
CA LEU A 420 -4.32 -9.47 -5.63
C LEU A 420 -4.93 -8.16 -6.10
N TYR A 421 -4.32 -7.03 -5.72
CA TYR A 421 -4.76 -5.70 -6.13
C TYR A 421 -4.76 -5.56 -7.67
N ARG A 422 -3.62 -5.85 -8.33
CA ARG A 422 -3.49 -5.72 -9.79
C ARG A 422 -4.43 -6.66 -10.56
N VAL A 423 -4.63 -7.88 -10.06
CA VAL A 423 -5.54 -8.85 -10.69
C VAL A 423 -6.98 -8.36 -10.65
N LEU A 424 -7.42 -7.81 -9.52
CA LEU A 424 -8.77 -7.26 -9.37
C LEU A 424 -8.96 -5.95 -10.13
N GLU A 425 -8.01 -5.01 -10.00
CA GLU A 425 -8.03 -3.73 -10.72
C GLU A 425 -8.09 -3.94 -12.22
N GLY A 426 -7.21 -4.80 -12.77
CA GLY A 426 -7.23 -5.12 -14.20
C GLY A 426 -8.49 -5.86 -14.64
N PHE A 427 -9.15 -6.62 -13.75
CA PHE A 427 -10.44 -7.24 -14.05
C PHE A 427 -11.57 -6.21 -14.08
N PHE A 428 -11.68 -5.34 -13.07
CA PHE A 428 -12.67 -4.27 -13.07
C PHE A 428 -12.48 -3.26 -14.19
N ALA A 429 -11.24 -2.97 -14.59
CA ALA A 429 -10.97 -2.14 -15.76
C ALA A 429 -11.59 -2.75 -17.03
N ARG A 430 -11.44 -4.06 -17.24
CA ARG A 430 -12.06 -4.76 -18.38
C ARG A 430 -13.59 -4.72 -18.35
N VAL A 431 -14.19 -4.91 -17.17
CA VAL A 431 -15.65 -4.76 -17.00
C VAL A 431 -16.07 -3.32 -17.32
N ALA A 432 -15.30 -2.34 -16.85
CA ALA A 432 -15.56 -0.94 -17.12
C ALA A 432 -15.48 -0.61 -18.61
N ASP A 433 -14.56 -1.23 -19.34
CA ASP A 433 -14.43 -1.05 -20.79
C ASP A 433 -15.66 -1.61 -21.54
N ASP A 434 -16.21 -2.75 -21.10
CA ASP A 434 -17.41 -3.35 -21.70
C ASP A 434 -18.64 -2.45 -21.57
N VAL A 435 -18.80 -1.76 -20.44
CA VAL A 435 -19.98 -0.93 -20.15
C VAL A 435 -19.78 0.54 -20.46
N ALA A 436 -18.56 0.98 -20.80
CA ALA A 436 -18.21 2.41 -20.92
C ALA A 436 -19.10 3.18 -21.92
N ALA A 437 -19.52 2.53 -23.01
CA ALA A 437 -20.36 3.16 -24.02
C ALA A 437 -21.81 3.37 -23.56
N ALA A 438 -22.36 2.44 -22.79
CA ALA A 438 -23.76 2.47 -22.33
C ALA A 438 -23.93 3.18 -20.99
N ALA A 439 -22.98 2.98 -20.07
CA ALA A 439 -23.03 3.46 -18.68
C ALA A 439 -21.66 4.04 -18.24
N PRO A 440 -21.29 5.24 -18.71
CA PRO A 440 -19.97 5.83 -18.43
C PRO A 440 -19.72 6.10 -16.93
N MET A 441 -20.77 6.38 -16.15
CA MET A 441 -20.66 6.55 -14.70
C MET A 441 -20.35 5.24 -13.98
N ASP A 442 -20.95 4.13 -14.40
CA ASP A 442 -20.67 2.80 -13.86
C ASP A 442 -19.25 2.36 -14.23
N ALA A 443 -18.82 2.63 -15.47
CA ALA A 443 -17.44 2.40 -15.89
C ALA A 443 -16.44 3.18 -15.01
N ALA A 444 -16.73 4.44 -14.65
CA ALA A 444 -15.90 5.20 -13.73
C ALA A 444 -15.89 4.59 -12.31
N LYS A 445 -17.04 4.13 -11.80
CA LYS A 445 -17.14 3.46 -10.48
C LYS A 445 -16.35 2.15 -10.44
N LEU A 446 -16.44 1.36 -11.51
CA LEU A 446 -15.72 0.10 -11.68
C LEU A 446 -14.20 0.34 -11.72
N ARG A 447 -13.71 1.35 -12.46
CA ARG A 447 -12.27 1.70 -12.47
C ARG A 447 -11.76 2.18 -11.11
N ALA A 448 -12.61 2.81 -10.30
CA ALA A 448 -12.26 3.22 -8.93
C ALA A 448 -12.30 2.07 -7.90
N SER A 449 -12.89 0.92 -8.28
CA SER A 449 -13.12 -0.20 -7.37
C SER A 449 -11.84 -0.94 -7.04
N SER A 450 -11.72 -1.40 -5.79
CA SER A 450 -10.55 -2.14 -5.31
C SER A 450 -10.96 -3.37 -4.50
N THR A 451 -10.01 -4.19 -4.07
CA THR A 451 -10.27 -5.35 -3.20
C THR A 451 -11.08 -4.99 -1.94
N HIS A 452 -10.91 -3.77 -1.41
CA HIS A 452 -11.67 -3.35 -0.23
C HIS A 452 -13.16 -3.11 -0.52
N TRP A 453 -13.51 -2.76 -1.76
CA TRP A 453 -14.89 -2.54 -2.17
C TRP A 453 -15.72 -3.82 -2.08
N LEU A 454 -15.16 -4.98 -2.46
CA LEU A 454 -15.86 -6.26 -2.30
C LEU A 454 -16.38 -6.48 -0.87
N ARG A 455 -15.53 -6.20 0.12
CA ARG A 455 -15.90 -6.30 1.55
C ARG A 455 -16.90 -5.21 1.97
N HIS A 456 -16.81 -4.01 1.40
CA HIS A 456 -17.81 -2.96 1.61
C HIS A 456 -19.17 -3.38 1.07
N THR A 457 -19.22 -3.90 -0.16
CA THR A 457 -20.44 -4.42 -0.77
C THR A 457 -21.02 -5.60 0.01
N PHE A 458 -20.18 -6.46 0.63
CA PHE A 458 -20.68 -7.45 1.59
C PHE A 458 -21.39 -6.79 2.77
N ALA A 459 -20.75 -5.80 3.41
CA ALA A 459 -21.26 -5.17 4.62
C ALA A 459 -22.60 -4.47 4.39
N VAL A 460 -22.70 -3.67 3.32
CA VAL A 460 -23.92 -2.93 2.95
C VAL A 460 -25.06 -3.90 2.67
N GLN A 461 -24.86 -4.86 1.75
CA GLN A 461 -25.91 -5.83 1.41
C GLN A 461 -26.27 -6.77 2.57
N ALA A 462 -25.32 -7.11 3.44
CA ALA A 462 -25.63 -7.94 4.61
C ALA A 462 -26.51 -7.17 5.61
N LEU A 463 -26.30 -5.86 5.78
CA LEU A 463 -27.09 -5.03 6.70
C LEU A 463 -28.52 -4.80 6.24
N THR A 464 -28.82 -4.94 4.94
CA THR A 464 -30.22 -4.90 4.46
C THR A 464 -31.00 -6.16 4.80
N ARG A 465 -30.31 -7.28 5.13
CA ARG A 465 -30.93 -8.59 5.36
C ARG A 465 -30.66 -9.18 6.76
N MET A 466 -29.70 -8.65 7.49
CA MET A 466 -29.20 -9.22 8.75
C MET A 466 -29.03 -8.13 9.82
N SER A 467 -29.16 -8.53 11.09
CA SER A 467 -28.90 -7.62 12.21
C SER A 467 -27.43 -7.18 12.28
N VAL A 468 -27.20 -5.96 12.79
CA VAL A 468 -25.86 -5.36 12.94
C VAL A 468 -24.89 -6.27 13.71
N ASN A 469 -25.37 -6.99 14.73
CA ASN A 469 -24.56 -7.90 15.54
C ASN A 469 -24.07 -9.11 14.73
N VAL A 470 -24.92 -9.66 13.87
CA VAL A 470 -24.56 -10.77 12.98
C VAL A 470 -23.51 -10.30 11.97
N VAL A 471 -23.72 -9.13 11.35
CA VAL A 471 -22.75 -8.55 10.40
C VAL A 471 -21.43 -8.21 11.09
N GLN A 472 -21.46 -7.64 12.30
CA GLN A 472 -20.25 -7.36 13.08
C GLN A 472 -19.44 -8.64 13.35
N ALA A 473 -20.10 -9.72 13.79
CA ALA A 473 -19.47 -11.00 14.03
C ALA A 473 -18.89 -11.58 12.73
N ALA A 474 -19.67 -11.55 11.63
CA ALA A 474 -19.25 -12.05 10.33
C ALA A 474 -18.05 -11.29 9.76
N MET A 475 -18.02 -9.97 9.92
CA MET A 475 -16.92 -9.11 9.50
C MET A 475 -15.71 -9.17 10.45
N GLY A 476 -15.86 -9.69 11.67
CA GLY A 476 -14.80 -9.67 12.68
C GLY A 476 -14.40 -8.25 13.09
N HIS A 477 -15.40 -7.39 13.35
CA HIS A 477 -15.17 -6.06 13.90
C HIS A 477 -15.11 -6.10 15.43
N ALA A 478 -14.11 -5.46 16.00
CA ALA A 478 -13.96 -5.36 17.46
C ALA A 478 -14.98 -4.42 18.12
N SER A 479 -15.63 -3.54 17.34
CA SER A 479 -16.62 -2.59 17.83
C SER A 479 -17.78 -2.48 16.85
N VAL A 480 -19.00 -2.45 17.40
CA VAL A 480 -20.25 -2.20 16.67
C VAL A 480 -20.20 -0.87 15.92
N ALA A 481 -19.53 0.16 16.47
CA ALA A 481 -19.37 1.45 15.81
C ALA A 481 -18.61 1.36 14.47
N THR A 482 -17.81 0.30 14.26
CA THR A 482 -17.16 0.05 12.96
C THR A 482 -18.16 -0.47 11.94
N THR A 483 -19.11 -1.31 12.37
CA THR A 483 -20.22 -1.82 11.53
C THR A 483 -21.27 -0.74 11.29
N GLY A 484 -21.52 0.14 12.26
CA GLY A 484 -22.46 1.26 12.11
C GLY A 484 -22.08 2.27 11.02
N ARG A 485 -20.81 2.29 10.57
CA ARG A 485 -20.38 3.13 9.43
C ARG A 485 -21.02 2.73 8.11
N TYR A 486 -21.52 1.50 7.99
CA TYR A 486 -22.17 0.98 6.80
C TYR A 486 -23.70 1.18 6.81
N LEU A 487 -24.25 1.79 7.87
CA LEU A 487 -25.68 2.12 7.99
C LEU A 487 -26.04 3.49 7.40
N ALA A 488 -25.09 4.19 6.79
CA ALA A 488 -25.42 5.41 6.08
C ALA A 488 -26.31 5.04 4.88
N PRO A 489 -27.49 5.66 4.71
CA PRO A 489 -28.36 5.36 3.58
C PRO A 489 -27.61 5.60 2.28
N GLU A 490 -27.78 4.71 1.30
CA GLU A 490 -27.24 4.93 -0.05
C GLU A 490 -27.87 6.19 -0.65
N GLU A 491 -27.16 6.85 -1.56
CA GLU A 491 -27.62 8.10 -2.18
C GLU A 491 -28.97 7.90 -2.90
N GLU A 492 -29.19 6.71 -3.46
CA GLU A 492 -30.46 6.29 -4.05
C GLU A 492 -31.58 6.19 -3.01
N GLU A 493 -31.36 5.52 -1.87
CA GLU A 493 -32.35 5.41 -0.78
C GLU A 493 -32.67 6.79 -0.19
N MET A 494 -31.66 7.63 0.00
CA MET A 494 -31.84 9.01 0.45
C MET A 494 -32.60 9.84 -0.59
N SER A 495 -32.28 9.70 -1.87
CA SER A 495 -32.96 10.38 -2.98
C SER A 495 -34.42 9.96 -3.08
N GLU A 496 -34.72 8.66 -2.99
CA GLU A 496 -36.10 8.15 -2.96
C GLU A 496 -36.86 8.62 -1.71
N ALA A 497 -36.22 8.60 -0.54
CA ALA A 497 -36.84 9.09 0.69
C ALA A 497 -37.15 10.58 0.59
N MET A 498 -36.22 11.38 0.04
CA MET A 498 -36.41 12.82 -0.19
C MET A 498 -37.45 13.11 -1.27
N SER A 499 -37.52 12.31 -2.35
CA SER A 499 -38.52 12.49 -3.42
C SER A 499 -39.95 12.25 -2.94
N ARG A 500 -40.11 11.45 -1.87
CA ARG A 500 -41.40 11.23 -1.20
C ARG A 500 -41.77 12.33 -0.22
N MET A 501 -40.86 13.25 0.12
CA MET A 501 -41.19 14.41 0.94
C MET A 501 -41.93 15.44 0.09
N LYS A 502 -43.11 15.87 0.56
CA LYS A 502 -43.75 17.05 -0.02
C LYS A 502 -42.88 18.27 0.27
N ALA A 503 -42.68 19.09 -0.76
CA ALA A 503 -41.91 20.31 -0.65
C ALA A 503 -42.53 21.36 0.30
N LEU A 504 -43.85 21.24 0.56
CA LEU A 504 -44.66 22.10 1.42
C LEU A 504 -45.73 21.29 2.17
#